data_AF-A0A967LY98-F1
#
_entry.id   AF-A0A967LY98-F1
#
_cell.length_a   1.000
_cell.length_b   1.000
_cell.length_c   1.000
_cell.angle_alpha   90.00
_cell.angle_beta   90.00
_cell.angle_gamma   90.00
#
_symmetry.space_group_name_H-M   'P 1'
#
loop_
_entity.id
_entity.type
_entity.pdbx_description
1 polymer ?
#
loop_
_entity_poly.entity_id
_entity_poly.type
_entity_poly.pdbx_seq_one_letter_code
_entity_poly.pdbx_strand_id
1 'polypeptide(L)' 'MTETRKMIEVCSCENCGNEAEMIVTCELVPVEDPVKKAAGVEKQEKRSFTCDSCGSEADMIIDL' A
#
# COMPACT_ATOMS: atom_id res chain seq x y z
N MET A 1 -15.00 2.20 9.58
CA MET A 1 -14.29 3.49 9.45
C MET A 1 -12.98 3.16 8.77
N THR A 2 -12.78 3.64 7.55
CA THR A 2 -11.55 3.41 6.78
C THR A 2 -10.48 4.34 7.35
N GLU A 3 -9.42 3.79 7.92
CA GLU A 3 -8.30 4.58 8.44
C GLU A 3 -7.28 4.74 7.33
N THR A 4 -7.12 5.97 6.84
CA THR A 4 -6.11 6.33 5.83
C THR A 4 -4.97 7.08 6.50
N ARG A 5 -3.73 6.63 6.29
CA ARG A 5 -2.51 7.27 6.79
C ARG A 5 -1.54 7.48 5.63
N LYS A 6 -0.93 8.66 5.58
CA LYS A 6 0.16 8.97 4.63
C LYS A 6 1.47 9.13 5.39
N MET A 7 2.54 8.59 4.84
CA MET A 7 3.91 8.76 5.33
C MET A 7 4.87 8.85 4.16
N ILE A 8 6.03 9.45 4.40
CA ILE A 8 7.11 9.53 3.41
C ILE A 8 8.19 8.56 3.86
N GLU A 9 8.62 7.69 2.96
CA GLU A 9 9.69 6.72 3.20
C GLU A 9 10.71 6.81 2.06
N VAL A 10 12.00 6.75 2.40
CA VAL A 10 13.06 6.66 1.38
C VAL A 10 13.20 5.19 1.02
N CYS A 11 12.92 4.85 -0.23
CA CYS A 11 13.09 3.50 -0.74
C CYS A 11 13.63 3.51 -2.17
N SER A 12 14.25 2.40 -2.55
CA SER A 12 14.79 2.22 -3.88
C SER A 12 13.65 1.93 -4.85
N CYS A 13 13.39 2.83 -5.79
CA CYS A 13 12.37 2.63 -6.80
C CYS A 13 12.92 1.68 -7.88
N GLU A 14 12.32 0.49 -8.03
CA GLU A 14 12.74 -0.48 -9.06
C GLU A 14 12.58 0.05 -10.48
N ASN A 15 11.67 1.02 -10.71
CA ASN A 15 11.44 1.58 -12.03
C ASN A 15 12.55 2.54 -12.48
N CYS A 16 13.01 3.45 -11.62
CA CYS A 16 14.08 4.40 -11.96
C CYS A 16 15.47 3.98 -11.46
N GLY A 17 15.56 2.92 -10.65
CA GLY A 17 16.81 2.39 -10.11
C GLY A 17 17.50 3.28 -9.08
N ASN A 18 16.85 4.36 -8.64
CA ASN A 18 17.40 5.33 -7.70
C ASN A 18 16.68 5.25 -6.35
N GLU A 19 17.40 5.62 -5.29
CA GLU A 19 16.81 5.90 -3.99
C GLU A 19 16.05 7.22 -4.08
N ALA A 20 14.75 7.17 -3.83
CA ALA A 20 13.87 8.32 -3.89
C ALA A 20 12.92 8.32 -2.70
N GLU A 21 12.48 9.51 -2.32
CA GLU A 21 11.37 9.65 -1.40
C GLU A 21 10.10 9.12 -2.09
N MET A 22 9.43 8.19 -1.42
CA MET A 22 8.13 7.67 -1.84
C MET A 22 7.07 8.10 -0.85
N ILE A 23 5.94 8.54 -1.40
CA ILE A 23 4.73 8.82 -0.63
C ILE A 23 3.99 7.50 -0.49
N VAL A 24 3.90 6.99 0.75
CA VAL A 24 3.19 5.76 1.08
C VAL A 24 1.85 6.10 1.70
N THR A 25 0.77 5.67 1.06
CA THR A 25 -0.60 5.80 1.55
C THR A 25 -1.09 4.43 2.01
N CYS A 26 -1.30 4.27 3.31
CA CYS A 26 -1.89 3.06 3.91
C CYS A 26 -3.37 3.29 4.15
N GLU A 27 -4.21 2.34 3.73
CA GLU A 27 -5.65 2.36 3.90
C GLU A 27 -6.14 1.03 4.47
N LEU A 28 -6.75 1.07 5.65
CA LEU A 28 -7.37 -0.10 6.28
C LEU A 28 -8.79 -0.29 5.75
N VAL A 29 -8.98 -1.32 4.93
CA VAL A 29 -10.26 -1.65 4.27
C VAL A 29 -10.79 -2.98 4.77
N PRO A 30 -12.13 -3.16 4.90
CA PRO A 30 -12.69 -4.47 5.18
C PRO A 30 -12.42 -5.41 4.01
N VAL A 31 -12.15 -6.68 4.29
CA VAL A 31 -12.08 -7.71 3.25
C VAL A 31 -13.46 -7.81 2.62
N GLU A 32 -13.58 -7.66 1.30
CA GLU A 32 -14.84 -7.93 0.58
C GLU A 32 -14.81 -9.31 -0.10
N ASP A 33 -13.63 -9.87 -0.32
CA ASP A 33 -13.43 -11.16 -0.96
C ASP A 33 -14.00 -12.31 -0.10
N PRO A 34 -14.96 -13.10 -0.63
CA PRO A 34 -15.62 -14.14 0.14
C PRO A 34 -14.70 -15.32 0.49
N VAL A 35 -13.66 -15.58 -0.32
CA VAL A 35 -12.68 -16.64 -0.05
C VAL A 35 -11.80 -16.23 1.12
N LYS A 36 -11.34 -14.98 1.14
CA LYS A 36 -10.56 -14.43 2.25
C LYS A 36 -11.36 -14.31 3.54
N LYS A 37 -12.64 -13.93 3.47
CA LYS A 37 -13.55 -13.98 4.63
C LYS A 37 -13.71 -15.39 5.20
N ALA A 38 -13.87 -16.40 4.33
CA ALA A 38 -13.97 -17.78 4.77
C ALA A 38 -12.67 -18.30 5.42
N ALA A 39 -11.52 -17.74 5.05
CA ALA A 39 -10.23 -18.02 5.67
C ALA A 39 -10.00 -17.28 7.01
N GLY A 40 -10.96 -16.47 7.47
CA GLY A 40 -10.88 -15.72 8.72
C GLY A 40 -10.16 -14.37 8.64
N VAL A 41 -9.86 -13.88 7.43
CA VAL A 41 -9.32 -12.53 7.23
C VAL A 41 -10.47 -11.54 7.30
N GLU A 42 -10.42 -10.61 8.25
CA GLU A 42 -11.48 -9.61 8.45
C GLU A 42 -11.13 -8.25 7.82
N LYS A 43 -9.82 -7.92 7.77
CA LYS A 43 -9.33 -6.62 7.30
C LYS A 43 -8.16 -6.80 6.34
N GLN A 44 -8.02 -5.84 5.44
CA GLN A 44 -6.84 -5.71 4.59
C GLN A 44 -6.27 -4.31 4.75
N GLU A 45 -4.95 -4.22 4.69
CA GLU A 45 -4.27 -2.94 4.55
C GLU A 45 -3.80 -2.79 3.11
N LYS A 46 -4.36 -1.80 2.41
CA LYS A 46 -3.89 -1.40 1.09
C LYS A 46 -2.80 -0.34 1.26
N ARG A 47 -1.61 -0.60 0.75
CA ARG A 47 -0.50 0.35 0.71
C ARG A 47 -0.25 0.77 -0.73
N SER A 48 -0.34 2.06 -1.02
CA SER A 48 0.00 2.64 -2.30
C SER A 48 1.29 3.45 -2.15
N PHE A 49 2.27 3.20 -3.00
CA PHE A 49 3.57 3.86 -3.02
C PHE A 49 3.65 4.72 -4.27
N THR A 50 4.01 5.99 -4.13
CA THR A 50 4.24 6.90 -5.25
C THR A 50 5.65 7.45 -5.18
N CYS A 51 6.46 7.18 -6.20
CA CYS A 51 7.81 7.73 -6.31
C CYS A 51 7.76 9.22 -6.61
N ASP A 52 8.39 10.06 -5.77
CA ASP A 52 8.48 11.49 -6.02
C ASP A 52 9.38 11.80 -7.24
N SER A 53 10.39 10.96 -7.48
CA SER A 53 11.38 11.20 -8.55
C SER A 53 10.85 10.90 -9.96
N CYS A 54 10.08 9.83 -10.15
CA CYS A 54 9.60 9.40 -11.47
C CYS A 54 8.07 9.29 -11.58
N GLY A 55 7.34 9.55 -10.50
CA GLY A 55 5.88 9.47 -10.47
C GLY A 55 5.31 8.05 -10.56
N SER A 56 6.14 7.03 -10.40
CA SER A 56 5.69 5.63 -10.49
C SER A 56 4.86 5.23 -9.29
N GLU A 57 3.77 4.53 -9.55
CA GLU A 57 2.82 4.05 -8.55
C GLU A 57 2.97 2.53 -8.38
N ALA A 58 2.95 2.05 -7.14
CA ALA A 58 2.90 0.63 -6.82
C ALA A 58 1.90 0.38 -5.70
N ASP A 59 1.06 -0.62 -5.83
CA ASP A 59 0.07 -1.00 -4.81
C ASP A 59 0.41 -2.36 -4.21
N MET A 60 0.27 -2.47 -2.89
CA MET A 60 0.36 -3.72 -2.14
C MET A 60 -0.88 -3.89 -1.29
N ILE A 61 -1.39 -5.11 -1.19
CA ILE A 61 -2.51 -5.45 -0.32
C ILE A 61 -2.02 -6.50 0.67
N ILE A 62 -2.16 -6.21 1.95
CA ILE A 62 -1.73 -7.06 3.06
C ILE A 62 -2.98 -7.56 3.78
N ASP A 63 -3.12 -8.88 3.89
CA ASP A 63 -4.16 -9.51 4.68
C ASP A 63 -3.78 -9.43 6.17
N LEU A 64 -4.68 -8.91 7.02
CA LEU A 64 -4.47 -8.70 8.46
C LEU A 64 -5.34 -9.63 9.32
#